data_AF-A0AAJ3LNS6-F1
#
_entry.id   AF-A0AAJ3LNS6-F1
#
_cell.length_a   1.000
_cell.length_b   1.000
_cell.length_c   1.000
_cell.angle_alpha   90.00
_cell.angle_beta   90.00
_cell.angle_gamma   90.00
#
_symmetry.space_group_name_H-M   'P 1'
#
loop_
_entity.id
_entity.type
_entity.pdbx_description
1 polymer ?
#
loop_
_entity_poly.entity_id
_entity_poly.type
_entity_poly.pdbx_seq_one_letter_code
_entity_poly.pdbx_strand_id
1 'polypeptide(L)' 'MIFGVVVLHNAIGYLLGFLAAKLFGLPYDMQKTLTIKVGMQNSGLGAALAKTHFAMMPLIAVPSAIFSLWHNISSSFLDS' A
#
# COMPACT_ATOMS: atom_id res chain seq x y z
N MET A 1 -10.82 0.13 14.03
CA MET A 1 -10.82 1.32 13.15
C MET A 1 -9.56 1.41 12.27
N ILE A 2 -8.34 1.30 12.82
CA ILE A 2 -7.06 1.43 12.06
C ILE A 2 -6.97 0.48 10.86
N PHE A 3 -7.39 -0.78 11.02
CA PHE A 3 -7.40 -1.77 9.93
C PHE A 3 -8.23 -1.31 8.72
N GLY A 4 -9.44 -0.78 8.95
CA GLY A 4 -10.30 -0.29 7.86
C GLY A 4 -9.68 0.86 7.09
N VAL A 5 -8.97 1.77 7.77
CA VAL A 5 -8.24 2.87 7.13
C VAL A 5 -7.11 2.35 6.25
N VAL A 6 -6.36 1.34 6.71
CA VAL A 6 -5.27 0.70 5.95
C VAL A 6 -5.81 0.03 4.68
N VAL A 7 -6.89 -0.73 4.80
CA VAL A 7 -7.54 -1.39 3.65
C VAL A 7 -8.03 -0.35 2.64
N LEU A 8 -8.70 0.70 3.10
CA LEU A 8 -9.22 1.75 2.23
C LEU A 8 -8.08 2.51 1.52
N HIS A 9 -7.01 2.87 2.24
CA HIS A 9 -5.86 3.57 1.67
C HIS A 9 -5.18 2.73 0.58
N ASN A 10 -4.99 1.44 0.84
CA ASN A 10 -4.40 0.52 -0.13
C ASN A 10 -5.31 0.31 -1.36
N ALA A 11 -6.63 0.18 -1.17
CA ALA A 11 -7.60 0.09 -2.26
C ALA A 11 -7.64 1.36 -3.13
N ILE A 12 -7.56 2.54 -2.52
CA ILE A 12 -7.45 3.82 -3.25
C ILE A 12 -6.14 3.86 -4.03
N GLY A 13 -5.02 3.40 -3.45
CA GLY A 13 -3.73 3.29 -4.14
C GLY A 13 -3.82 2.41 -5.39
N TYR A 14 -4.45 1.23 -5.30
CA TYR A 14 -4.68 0.37 -6.46
C TYR A 14 -5.57 1.04 -7.50
N LEU A 15 -6.70 1.63 -7.09
CA LEU A 15 -7.62 2.28 -8.02
C LEU A 15 -6.92 3.42 -8.79
N LEU A 16 -6.17 4.27 -8.09
CA LEU A 16 -5.44 5.37 -8.72
C LEU A 16 -4.31 4.86 -9.63
N GLY A 17 -3.57 3.83 -9.22
CA GLY A 17 -2.52 3.22 -10.03
C GLY A 17 -3.06 2.62 -11.34
N PHE A 18 -4.20 1.94 -11.27
CA PHE A 18 -4.89 1.38 -12.43
C PHE A 18 -5.43 2.47 -13.35
N LEU A 19 -6.13 3.46 -12.79
CA LEU A 19 -6.70 4.57 -13.56
C LEU A 19 -5.60 5.40 -14.24
N ALA A 20 -4.49 5.66 -13.55
CA ALA A 20 -3.34 6.33 -14.14
C ALA A 20 -2.79 5.52 -15.33
N ALA A 21 -2.53 4.22 -15.14
CA ALA A 21 -2.02 3.37 -16.22
C ALA A 21 -2.97 3.31 -17.43
N LYS A 22 -4.28 3.28 -17.18
CA LYS A 22 -5.32 3.29 -18.20
C LYS A 22 -5.38 4.63 -18.93
N LEU A 23 -5.25 5.74 -18.21
CA LEU A 23 -5.22 7.10 -18.79
C LEU A 23 -4.02 7.30 -19.72
N PHE A 24 -2.88 6.70 -19.39
CA PHE A 24 -1.69 6.69 -20.25
C PHE A 24 -1.72 5.63 -21.36
N GLY A 25 -2.80 4.86 -21.50
CA GLY A 25 -2.95 3.87 -22.57
C GLY A 25 -1.95 2.71 -22.50
N LEU A 26 -1.44 2.38 -21.31
CA LEU A 26 -0.46 1.31 -21.15
C LEU A 26 -1.07 -0.07 -21.46
N PRO A 27 -0.30 -1.05 -21.96
CA PRO A 27 -0.76 -2.43 -22.10
C PRO A 27 -1.15 -3.02 -20.74
N TYR A 28 -2.05 -4.01 -20.75
CA TYR A 28 -2.66 -4.58 -19.54
C TYR A 28 -1.64 -5.07 -18.50
N ASP A 29 -0.55 -5.68 -18.93
CA ASP A 29 0.51 -6.17 -18.02
C ASP A 29 1.20 -5.02 -17.28
N MET A 30 1.42 -3.89 -17.96
CA MET A 30 1.94 -2.68 -17.32
C MET A 30 0.89 -1.99 -16.44
N GLN A 31 -0.39 -2.08 -16.78
CA GLN A 31 -1.46 -1.58 -15.91
C GLN A 31 -1.50 -2.36 -14.59
N LYS A 32 -1.42 -3.69 -14.62
CA LYS A 32 -1.33 -4.52 -13.41
C LYS A 32 -0.09 -4.18 -12.59
N THR A 33 1.06 -4.08 -13.24
CA THR A 33 2.32 -3.74 -12.57
C THR A 33 2.27 -2.37 -11.89
N LEU A 34 1.76 -1.34 -12.57
CA LEU A 34 1.66 0.01 -12.01
C LEU A 34 0.67 0.06 -10.85
N THR A 35 -0.47 -0.62 -11.00
CA THR A 35 -1.49 -0.77 -9.94
C THR A 35 -0.84 -1.33 -8.67
N ILE A 36 -0.15 -2.46 -8.78
CA ILE A 36 0.50 -3.13 -7.64
C ILE A 36 1.58 -2.22 -7.03
N LYS A 37 2.46 -1.62 -7.84
CA LYS A 37 3.53 -0.74 -7.32
C LYS A 37 3.02 0.51 -6.61
N VAL A 38 1.89 1.07 -7.04
CA VAL A 38 1.31 2.26 -6.41
C VAL A 38 0.64 1.90 -5.07
N GLY A 39 -0.04 0.75 -5.00
CA GLY A 39 -0.67 0.31 -3.75
C GLY A 39 0.29 -0.34 -2.74
N MET A 40 1.40 -0.92 -3.20
CA MET A 40 2.46 -1.48 -2.35
C MET A 40 3.43 -0.38 -1.89
N GLN A 41 3.23 0.11 -0.68
CA GLN A 41 4.14 1.07 -0.04
C GLN A 41 5.24 0.36 0.76
N ASN A 42 6.38 1.03 0.94
CA ASN A 42 7.46 0.54 1.81
C ASN A 42 7.07 0.71 3.29
N SER A 43 6.31 -0.26 3.80
CA SER A 43 5.86 -0.34 5.20
C SER A 43 7.03 -0.41 6.20
N GLY A 44 8.17 -0.99 5.80
CA GLY A 44 9.37 -1.07 6.64
C GLY A 44 9.98 0.29 6.93
N LEU A 45 10.05 1.16 5.93
CA LEU A 45 10.50 2.55 6.11
C LEU A 45 9.54 3.34 7.02
N GLY A 46 8.22 3.15 6.85
CA GLY A 46 7.22 3.78 7.73
C GLY A 46 7.37 3.37 9.19
N ALA A 47 7.60 2.07 9.45
CA ALA A 47 7.84 1.57 10.80
C ALA A 47 9.17 2.08 11.38
N ALA A 48 10.22 2.21 10.56
CA ALA A 48 11.49 2.78 10.99
C ALA A 48 11.35 4.25 11.39
N LEU A 49 10.69 5.07 10.57
CA LEU A 49 10.41 6.48 10.87
C LEU A 49 9.57 6.65 12.14
N ALA A 50 8.57 5.78 12.34
CA ALA A 50 7.78 5.77 13.56
C ALA A 50 8.65 5.51 14.80
N LYS A 51 9.59 4.57 14.71
CA LYS A 51 10.51 4.26 15.81
C LYS A 51 11.52 5.38 16.07
N THR A 52 12.03 6.05 15.03
CA THR A 52 13.07 7.07 15.20
C THR A 52 12.52 8.42 15.66
N HIS A 53 11.37 8.85 15.12
CA HIS A 53 10.83 10.19 15.39
C HIS A 53 9.68 10.20 16.41
N PHE A 54 9.04 9.05 16.64
CA PHE A 54 7.90 8.92 17.53
C PHE A 54 8.05 7.77 18.54
N ALA A 55 9.28 7.55 19.03
CA ALA A 55 9.62 6.44 19.92
C ALA A 55 8.73 6.34 21.17
N MET A 56 8.24 7.47 21.70
CA MET A 56 7.36 7.51 22.87
C MET A 56 5.89 7.17 22.57
N MET A 57 5.52 6.97 21.30
CA MET A 57 4.16 6.65 20.85
C MET A 57 4.16 5.38 19.97
N PRO A 58 4.27 4.18 20.56
CA PRO A 58 4.38 2.92 19.82
C PRO A 58 3.20 2.65 18.86
N LEU A 59 2.04 3.23 19.15
CA LEU A 59 0.83 3.11 18.34
C LEU A 59 1.02 3.63 16.90
N ILE A 60 1.97 4.54 16.66
CA ILE A 60 2.25 5.10 15.32
C ILE A 60 2.87 4.07 14.37
N ALA A 61 3.53 3.03 14.89
CA ALA A 61 4.07 1.94 14.07
C ALA A 61 3.00 0.90 13.66
N VAL A 62 1.84 0.88 14.34
CA VAL A 62 0.78 -0.13 14.13
C VAL A 62 0.18 -0.06 12.71
N PRO A 63 -0.16 1.11 12.15
CA PRO A 63 -0.60 1.21 10.76
C PRO A 63 0.42 0.63 9.77
N SER A 64 1.71 0.92 9.93
CA SER A 64 2.76 0.40 9.04
C SER A 64 2.88 -1.13 9.11
N ALA A 65 2.78 -1.72 10.31
CA ALA A 65 2.81 -3.17 10.47
C ALA A 65 1.58 -3.85 9.82
N ILE A 66 0.38 -3.30 10.05
CA ILE A 66 -0.86 -3.81 9.44
C ILE A 66 -0.82 -3.63 7.92
N PHE A 67 -0.36 -2.47 7.43
CA PHE A 67 -0.19 -2.21 6.01
C PHE A 67 0.73 -3.25 5.39
N SER A 68 1.83 -3.60 6.07
CA SER A 68 2.79 -4.61 5.63
C SER A 68 2.18 -6.01 5.45
N LEU A 69 1.23 -6.41 6.29
CA LEU A 69 0.52 -7.67 6.13
C LEU A 69 -0.49 -7.58 4.99
N TRP A 70 -1.30 -6.51 4.99
CA TRP A 70 -2.43 -6.36 4.08
C TRP A 70 -2.01 -6.18 2.61
N HIS A 71 -1.04 -5.31 2.33
CA HIS A 71 -0.62 -5.04 0.95
C HIS A 71 0.03 -6.27 0.28
N ASN A 72 0.74 -7.12 1.03
CA ASN A 72 1.30 -8.38 0.52
C ASN A 72 0.21 -9.41 0.16
N ILE A 73 -0.82 -9.54 1.02
CA ILE A 73 -1.94 -10.45 0.77
C ILE A 73 -2.76 -9.95 -0.43
N SER A 74 -3.12 -8.67 -0.43
CA SER A 74 -3.94 -8.07 -1.50
C SER A 74 -3.22 -8.02 -2.84
N SER A 75 -1.91 -7.75 -2.89
CA SER A 75 -1.14 -7.78 -4.13
C SER A 75 -1.05 -9.19 -4.70
N SER A 76 -0.89 -10.21 -3.86
CA SER A 76 -0.91 -11.61 -4.30
C SER A 76 -2.24 -12.00 -4.96
N PHE A 77 -3.36 -11.52 -4.42
CA PHE A 77 -4.68 -11.74 -5.04
C PHE A 77 -4.86 -10.98 -6.36
N LEU A 78 -4.23 -9.81 -6.51
CA LEU A 78 -4.35 -8.97 -7.70
C LEU A 78 -3.42 -9.41 -8.84
N ASP A 79 -2.32 -10.09 -8.51
CA ASP A 79 -1.34 -10.62 -9.47
C ASP A 79 -1.72 -12.03 -9.99
N SER A 80 -2.58 -12.75 -9.25
CA SER A 80 -3.14 -14.05 -9.63
C SER A 80 -4.11 -13.95 -10.81
#